data_AF-A0A1Z8R9C1-F1
#
_entry.id   AF-A0A1Z8R9C1-F1
#
_cell.length_a   1.000
_cell.length_b   1.000
_cell.length_c   1.000
_cell.angle_alpha   90.00
_cell.angle_beta   90.00
_cell.angle_gamma   90.00
#
_symmetry.space_group_name_H-M   'P 1'
#
loop_
_entity.id
_entity.type
_entity.pdbx_description
1 polymer ?
#
loop_
_entity_poly.entity_id
_entity_poly.type
_entity_poly.pdbx_seq_one_letter_code
_entity_poly.pdbx_strand_id
1 'polypeptide(L)'
;MMVRIWLPLFCLTYLQLSCSQNVSEVVEDWKQKGWSKVAFHGVASEFIRHGKLMHEKAQSVEASWIQNGVRKTKLYRQSNHHYLMLRFFKKNKDEFVVVMRKRK
;
A
#
# COMPACT_ATOMS: atom_id res chain seq x y z
N MET A 1 6.20 -56.46 6.81
CA MET A 1 5.01 -56.41 5.93
C MET A 1 4.26 -55.10 6.22
N MET A 2 4.03 -54.33 5.15
CA MET A 2 3.19 -53.11 5.03
C MET A 2 3.64 -51.80 5.71
N VAL A 3 4.30 -51.00 4.88
CA VAL A 3 4.29 -49.53 4.87
C VAL A 3 2.84 -49.05 4.76
N ARG A 4 2.41 -48.13 5.63
CA ARG A 4 1.26 -47.26 5.36
C ARG A 4 1.62 -45.82 5.73
N ILE A 5 2.30 -45.19 4.78
CA ILE A 5 2.35 -43.73 4.64
C ILE A 5 0.95 -43.29 4.27
N TRP A 6 0.28 -42.56 5.16
CA TRP A 6 -0.98 -41.88 4.86
C TRP A 6 -0.75 -40.39 5.06
N LEU A 7 -0.14 -39.77 4.03
CA LEU A 7 -0.11 -38.33 3.86
C LEU A 7 -1.49 -37.92 3.31
N PRO A 8 -2.35 -37.22 4.07
CA PRO A 8 -3.47 -36.54 3.46
C PRO A 8 -2.90 -35.41 2.60
N LEU A 9 -2.95 -35.68 1.31
CA LEU A 9 -2.64 -34.83 0.17
C LEU A 9 -3.60 -33.62 0.14
N PHE A 10 -3.53 -32.74 1.13
CA PHE A 10 -4.25 -31.45 1.12
C PHE A 10 -3.33 -30.37 0.54
N CYS A 11 -2.83 -30.65 -0.65
CA CYS A 11 -2.05 -29.72 -1.47
C CYS A 11 -2.87 -29.44 -2.74
N LEU A 12 -4.00 -28.76 -2.58
CA LEU A 12 -4.80 -28.27 -3.69
C LEU A 12 -5.04 -26.76 -3.52
N THR A 13 -4.25 -26.02 -4.29
CA THR A 13 -4.71 -24.84 -5.03
C THR A 13 -5.31 -23.69 -4.20
N TYR A 14 -4.47 -23.01 -3.41
CA TYR A 14 -4.62 -21.56 -3.18
C TYR A 14 -3.69 -20.82 -4.15
N LEU A 15 -3.90 -21.04 -5.45
CA LEU A 15 -3.30 -20.23 -6.50
C LEU A 15 -4.44 -19.50 -7.19
N GLN A 16 -4.25 -18.20 -7.36
CA GLN A 16 -4.99 -17.30 -8.24
C GLN A 16 -6.20 -16.55 -7.67
N LEU A 17 -5.91 -15.54 -6.85
CA LEU A 17 -6.57 -14.23 -6.96
C LEU A 17 -5.54 -13.13 -6.66
N SER A 18 -4.42 -13.10 -7.41
CA SER A 18 -3.65 -11.86 -7.53
C SER A 18 -4.34 -11.02 -8.62
N CYS A 19 -5.57 -10.59 -8.32
CA CYS A 19 -6.18 -9.51 -9.07
C CYS A 19 -5.24 -8.32 -8.87
N SER A 20 -4.65 -7.84 -9.96
CA SER A 20 -3.83 -6.62 -9.93
C SER A 20 -4.73 -5.50 -9.41
N GLN A 21 -4.65 -5.19 -8.12
CA GLN A 21 -5.44 -4.13 -7.53
C GLN A 21 -5.12 -2.85 -8.28
N ASN A 22 -6.12 -2.16 -8.83
CA ASN A 22 -5.87 -0.84 -9.39
C ASN A 22 -5.68 0.16 -8.24
N VAL A 23 -4.89 1.22 -8.45
CA VAL A 23 -4.72 2.32 -7.49
C VAL A 23 -6.07 2.82 -6.97
N SER A 24 -7.08 2.91 -7.83
CA SER A 24 -8.42 3.36 -7.46
C SER A 24 -9.07 2.45 -6.43
N GLU A 25 -8.96 1.13 -6.60
CA GLU A 25 -9.55 0.15 -5.67
C GLU A 25 -8.90 0.26 -4.29
N VAL A 26 -7.56 0.31 -4.24
CA VAL A 26 -6.83 0.50 -2.98
C VAL A 26 -7.26 1.79 -2.28
N VAL A 27 -7.40 2.89 -3.02
CA VAL A 27 -7.85 4.17 -2.45
C VAL A 27 -9.30 4.10 -1.97
N GLU A 28 -10.17 3.41 -2.69
CA GLU A 28 -11.59 3.28 -2.35
C GLU A 28 -11.80 2.44 -1.08
N ASP A 29 -11.05 1.36 -0.90
CA ASP A 29 -11.05 0.57 0.33
C ASP A 29 -10.75 1.42 1.57
N TRP A 30 -9.86 2.42 1.43
CA TRP A 30 -9.54 3.34 2.51
C TRP A 30 -10.59 4.43 2.70
N LYS A 31 -11.23 4.89 1.62
CA LYS A 31 -12.36 5.82 1.73
C LYS A 31 -13.53 5.20 2.48
N GLN A 32 -13.86 3.95 2.20
CA GLN A 32 -14.88 3.20 2.93
C GLN A 32 -14.58 3.09 4.43
N LYS A 33 -13.30 3.14 4.83
CA LYS A 33 -12.84 3.16 6.23
C LYS A 33 -12.83 4.57 6.86
N GLY A 34 -13.40 5.56 6.18
CA GLY A 34 -13.51 6.94 6.62
C GLY A 34 -12.27 7.80 6.36
N TRP A 35 -11.38 7.39 5.45
CA TRP A 35 -10.25 8.21 5.05
C TRP A 35 -10.58 9.08 3.83
N SER A 36 -9.91 10.21 3.67
CA SER A 36 -10.06 11.08 2.49
C SER A 36 -8.72 11.26 1.81
N LYS A 37 -8.69 11.10 0.48
CA LYS A 37 -7.51 11.42 -0.34
C LYS A 37 -7.24 12.93 -0.27
N VAL A 38 -5.97 13.30 -0.03
CA VAL A 38 -5.55 14.71 0.06
C VAL A 38 -4.36 15.07 -0.81
N ALA A 39 -3.56 14.10 -1.21
CA ALA A 39 -2.49 14.34 -2.16
C ALA A 39 -2.19 13.09 -2.99
N PHE A 40 -1.58 13.33 -4.14
CA PHE A 40 -0.96 12.33 -4.99
C PHE A 40 0.45 12.85 -5.32
N HIS A 41 1.46 12.02 -5.13
CA HIS A 41 2.86 12.36 -5.39
C HIS A 41 3.50 11.36 -6.33
N GLY A 42 4.28 11.88 -7.29
CA GLY A 42 4.86 11.09 -8.38
C GLY A 42 3.89 10.93 -9.55
N VAL A 43 4.18 9.98 -10.43
CA VAL A 43 3.39 9.71 -11.65
C VAL A 43 2.77 8.33 -11.53
N ALA A 44 1.45 8.23 -11.66
CA ALA A 44 0.74 6.95 -11.65
C ALA A 44 1.20 6.05 -12.80
N SER A 45 1.37 4.76 -12.52
CA SER A 45 1.62 3.73 -13.53
C SER A 45 1.23 2.37 -12.98
N GLU A 46 1.42 1.32 -13.79
CA GLU A 46 1.45 -0.04 -13.25
C GLU A 46 2.41 -0.15 -12.07
N PHE A 47 1.98 -0.90 -11.06
CA PHE A 47 2.75 -1.20 -9.87
C PHE A 47 2.69 -2.70 -9.60
N ILE A 48 3.75 -3.25 -9.01
CA ILE A 48 3.84 -4.69 -8.69
C ILE A 48 3.21 -4.98 -7.33
N ARG A 49 3.36 -4.04 -6.39
CA ARG A 49 2.82 -4.12 -5.04
C ARG A 49 2.56 -2.74 -4.47
N HIS A 50 1.73 -2.68 -3.44
CA HIS A 50 1.58 -1.48 -2.63
C HIS A 50 1.90 -1.77 -1.16
N GLY A 51 2.13 -0.72 -0.39
CA GLY A 51 2.32 -0.77 1.04
C GLY A 51 1.72 0.47 1.70
N LYS A 52 1.71 0.48 3.03
CA LYS A 52 1.18 1.61 3.79
C LYS A 52 2.16 2.08 4.85
N LEU A 53 2.16 3.38 5.12
CA LEU A 53 2.84 3.99 6.26
C LEU A 53 1.84 4.83 7.04
N MET A 54 1.64 4.47 8.31
CA MET A 54 0.83 5.21 9.28
C MET A 54 1.40 4.95 10.67
N HIS A 55 1.28 5.93 11.57
CA HIS A 55 1.58 5.72 12.99
C HIS A 55 0.81 6.74 13.82
N GLU A 56 -0.17 6.31 14.62
CA GLU A 56 -1.11 7.22 15.30
C GLU A 56 -0.43 8.15 16.30
N LYS A 57 0.61 7.65 17.00
CA LYS A 57 1.36 8.42 18.00
C LYS A 57 2.51 9.25 17.41
N ALA A 58 2.78 9.15 16.10
CA ALA A 58 3.86 9.91 15.50
C ALA A 58 3.46 11.39 15.38
N GLN A 59 4.40 12.32 15.63
CA GLN A 59 4.13 13.75 15.42
C GLN A 59 3.91 14.09 13.95
N SER A 60 4.52 13.33 13.05
CA SER A 60 4.40 13.48 11.61
C SER A 60 4.67 12.17 10.89
N VAL A 61 4.16 12.06 9.66
CA VAL A 61 4.48 10.97 8.73
C VAL A 61 5.14 11.57 7.49
N GLU A 62 6.24 11.00 7.04
CA GLU A 62 6.92 11.42 5.81
C GLU A 62 6.41 10.58 4.62
N ALA A 63 5.90 11.26 3.60
CA ALA A 63 5.72 10.67 2.28
C ALA A 63 7.05 10.75 1.53
N SER A 64 7.58 9.62 1.06
CA SER A 64 8.70 9.57 0.12
C SER A 64 8.25 8.97 -1.20
N TRP A 65 8.71 9.51 -2.31
CA TRP A 65 8.50 8.92 -3.63
C TRP A 65 9.72 9.10 -4.52
N ILE A 66 9.76 8.37 -5.65
CA ILE A 66 10.84 8.47 -6.63
C ILE A 66 10.22 8.92 -7.96
N GLN A 67 10.77 9.99 -8.51
CA GLN A 67 10.37 10.52 -9.80
C GLN A 67 11.62 10.70 -10.66
N ASN A 68 11.68 10.00 -11.79
CA ASN A 68 12.82 10.00 -12.71
C ASN A 68 14.13 9.62 -11.98
N GLY A 69 14.08 8.58 -11.13
CA GLY A 69 15.23 8.14 -10.32
C GLY A 69 15.62 9.08 -9.17
N VAL A 70 14.97 10.23 -9.01
CA VAL A 70 15.25 11.19 -7.93
C VAL A 70 14.25 10.99 -6.79
N ARG A 71 14.76 10.77 -5.58
CA ARG A 71 13.94 10.71 -4.36
C ARG A 71 13.42 12.10 -4.00
N LYS A 72 12.13 12.17 -3.70
CA LYS A 72 11.42 13.35 -3.19
C LYS A 72 10.72 12.98 -1.89
N THR A 73 10.55 13.95 -1.00
CA THR A 73 9.90 13.74 0.30
C THR A 73 8.99 14.91 0.65
N LYS A 74 7.95 14.64 1.45
CA LYS A 74 7.07 15.65 2.05
C LYS A 74 6.58 15.19 3.42
N LEU A 75 6.74 16.06 4.42
CA LEU A 75 6.32 15.79 5.79
C LEU A 75 4.85 16.19 6.02
N TYR A 76 4.09 15.32 6.67
CA TYR A 76 2.70 15.55 7.07
C TYR A 76 2.57 15.54 8.59
N ARG A 77 2.35 16.71 9.19
CA ARG A 77 2.17 16.85 10.64
C ARG A 77 0.81 16.34 11.10
N GLN A 78 0.80 15.55 12.17
CA GLN A 78 -0.40 14.94 12.74
C GLN A 78 -0.95 15.75 13.93
N SER A 79 -1.39 16.98 13.71
CA SER A 79 -2.03 17.80 14.75
C SER A 79 -3.47 17.36 15.00
N ASN A 80 -4.37 17.68 14.06
CA ASN A 80 -5.82 17.42 14.17
C ASN A 80 -6.28 16.23 13.31
N HIS A 81 -5.37 15.66 12.52
CA HIS A 81 -5.65 14.56 11.60
C HIS A 81 -4.58 13.49 11.73
N HIS A 82 -4.96 12.24 11.50
CA HIS A 82 -4.06 11.15 11.16
C HIS A 82 -3.78 11.16 9.66
N TYR A 83 -2.56 10.77 9.30
CA TYR A 83 -2.16 10.63 7.91
C TYR A 83 -1.72 9.21 7.60
N LEU A 84 -2.07 8.75 6.41
CA LEU A 84 -1.76 7.45 5.85
C LEU A 84 -1.14 7.64 4.48
N MET A 85 0.04 7.07 4.26
CA MET A 85 0.71 7.04 2.96
C MET A 85 0.48 5.68 2.32
N LEU A 86 -0.21 5.64 1.20
CA LEU A 86 -0.30 4.47 0.33
C LEU A 86 0.82 4.56 -0.69
N ARG A 87 1.79 3.65 -0.60
CA ARG A 87 2.98 3.61 -1.44
C ARG A 87 2.79 2.56 -2.52
N PHE A 88 2.97 2.92 -3.78
CA PHE A 88 2.81 2.03 -4.92
C PHE A 88 4.17 1.85 -5.61
N PHE A 89 4.68 0.62 -5.61
CA PHE A 89 6.02 0.28 -6.09
C PHE A 89 5.98 -0.20 -7.53
N LYS A 90 6.67 0.50 -8.42
CA LYS A 90 6.71 0.22 -9.86
C LYS A 90 7.75 -0.84 -10.21
N LYS A 91 7.65 -1.41 -11.42
CA LYS A 91 8.63 -2.36 -11.96
C LYS A 91 10.04 -1.76 -12.08
N ASN A 92 10.15 -0.49 -12.44
CA ASN A 92 11.41 0.23 -12.60
C ASN A 92 12.01 0.75 -11.28
N LYS A 93 11.61 0.21 -10.12
CA LYS A 93 12.03 0.64 -8.78
C LYS A 93 11.60 2.06 -8.37
N ASP A 94 10.93 2.81 -9.24
CA ASP A 94 10.27 4.05 -8.86
C ASP A 94 9.05 3.75 -7.96
N GLU A 95 8.53 4.77 -7.29
CA GLU A 95 7.30 4.67 -6.52
C GLU A 95 6.47 5.95 -6.63
N PHE A 96 5.16 5.83 -6.51
CA PHE A 96 4.25 6.95 -6.33
C PHE A 96 3.44 6.77 -5.05
N VAL A 97 2.94 7.87 -4.49
CA VAL A 97 2.28 7.86 -3.19
C VAL A 97 0.93 8.55 -3.26
N VAL A 98 -0.08 7.92 -2.68
CA VAL A 98 -1.35 8.57 -2.36
C VAL A 98 -1.38 8.87 -0.87
N VAL A 99 -1.67 10.12 -0.52
CA VAL A 99 -1.80 10.54 0.86
C VAL A 99 -3.26 10.61 1.23
N MET A 100 -3.61 9.93 2.31
CA MET A 100 -4.93 9.87 2.91
C MET A 100 -4.91 10.58 4.26
N ARG A 101 -6.01 11.24 4.63
CA ARG A 101 -6.22 11.83 5.96
C ARG A 101 -7.45 11.24 6.63
N LYS A 102 -7.47 11.22 7.96
CA LYS A 102 -8.66 10.95 8.77
C LYS A 102 -8.64 11.88 9.98
N ARG A 103 -9.80 12.40 10.40
CA ARG A 103 -9.91 13.22 11.62
C ARG A 103 -9.59 12.34 12.84
N LYS A 104 -8.87 12.91 13.82
CA LYS A 104 -8.68 12.25 15.12
C LYS A 104 -9.98 12.14 15.88
#